data_AF-A0A7V9APG5-F1
#
_entry.id   AF-A0A7V9APG5-F1
#
_cell.length_a   1.000
_cell.length_b   1.000
_cell.length_c   1.000
_cell.angle_alpha   90.00
_cell.angle_beta   90.00
_cell.angle_gamma   90.00
#
_symmetry.space_group_name_H-M   'P 1'
#
loop_
_entity.id
_entity.type
_entity.pdbx_description
1 polymer ?
#
loop_
_entity_poly.entity_id
_entity_poly.type
_entity_poly.pdbx_seq_one_letter_code
_entity_poly.pdbx_strand_id
1 'polypeptide(L)'
;MLLFPPEWVPTAPYLALPSLTAVLRQHGHPVIQKDVNIEMYDLFFSDTFLIWVKARMGMQLHALEAKEAAGLLTEQEVDQKAVLSRKADVDVFELAAHAMEAKRITRGEDFYAADKLEWALNTFREVMQYISAAYYPASLVFYPMESNLGYRPGVSQEVFACLEDEQVNVYRDVCRQLVLPAVSKERPDVVGVSIGTQMQLMAGLTFCRMIKEAFPEIHLTVGGNIITRLQEELPKHERFFTEIFDTAIMYEGEHALLWLLEAVAGDRAIPTIPNLIYRDEDGIHVNPEIHTEKMASLPLPDFEGFPLDSYFVPVRILPYLATRGCYWGRCTFCDHGQG
;
A
#
# COMPACT_ATOMS: atom_id res chain seq x y z
N MET A 1 2.34 -11.30 9.90
CA MET A 1 1.76 -11.02 8.55
C MET A 1 2.55 -9.91 7.91
N LEU A 2 2.85 -9.99 6.61
CA LEU A 2 3.56 -8.95 5.86
C LEU A 2 2.66 -8.38 4.77
N LEU A 3 2.58 -7.05 4.70
CA LEU A 3 1.73 -6.30 3.79
C LEU A 3 2.57 -5.49 2.79
N PHE A 4 2.18 -5.55 1.52
CA PHE A 4 2.63 -4.61 0.50
C PHE A 4 1.48 -3.66 0.13
N PRO A 5 1.60 -2.34 0.41
CA PRO A 5 0.54 -1.39 0.11
C PRO A 5 0.39 -1.12 -1.41
N PRO A 6 -0.78 -0.64 -1.87
CA PRO A 6 -1.01 -0.16 -3.23
C PRO A 6 -0.08 0.93 -3.72
N GLU A 7 -0.15 1.24 -5.03
CA GLU A 7 0.69 2.17 -5.80
C GLU A 7 2.02 1.56 -6.31
N TRP A 8 1.92 0.33 -6.84
CA TRP A 8 3.01 -0.38 -7.49
C TRP A 8 2.58 -0.97 -8.84
N VAL A 9 3.55 -1.21 -9.73
CA VAL A 9 3.29 -1.79 -11.05
C VAL A 9 2.69 -3.20 -10.92
N PRO A 10 1.52 -3.50 -11.52
CA PRO A 10 0.82 -4.77 -11.32
C PRO A 10 1.35 -5.92 -12.18
N THR A 11 2.60 -5.88 -12.64
CA THR A 11 3.19 -6.88 -13.54
C THR A 11 4.05 -7.93 -12.83
N ALA A 12 4.47 -7.66 -11.59
CA ALA A 12 5.24 -8.59 -10.78
C ALA A 12 5.09 -8.26 -9.28
N PRO A 13 5.24 -9.26 -8.39
CA PRO A 13 5.33 -9.02 -6.96
C PRO A 13 6.54 -8.15 -6.62
N TYR A 14 6.43 -7.35 -5.56
CA TYR A 14 7.60 -6.68 -5.01
C TYR A 14 8.44 -7.64 -4.17
N LEU A 15 9.77 -7.60 -4.35
CA LEU A 15 10.67 -8.62 -3.81
C LEU A 15 10.82 -8.60 -2.28
N ALA A 16 10.51 -7.48 -1.61
CA ALA A 16 10.76 -7.38 -0.18
C ALA A 16 10.04 -8.46 0.65
N LEU A 17 8.76 -8.72 0.38
CA LEU A 17 7.99 -9.68 1.20
C LEU A 17 8.50 -11.11 0.99
N PRO A 18 8.72 -11.58 -0.25
CA PRO A 18 9.34 -12.89 -0.47
C PRO A 18 10.71 -13.07 0.20
N SER A 19 11.56 -12.02 0.18
CA SER A 19 12.88 -12.06 0.83
C SER A 19 12.77 -12.15 2.36
N LEU A 20 11.94 -11.30 2.97
CA LEU A 20 11.69 -11.33 4.41
C LEU A 20 11.07 -12.67 4.84
N THR A 21 10.09 -13.15 4.08
CA THR A 21 9.38 -14.41 4.36
C THR A 21 10.31 -15.60 4.36
N ALA A 22 11.23 -15.67 3.39
CA ALA A 22 12.20 -16.76 3.31
C ALA A 22 13.06 -16.86 4.59
N VAL A 23 13.55 -15.72 5.10
CA VAL A 23 14.37 -15.67 6.33
C VAL A 23 13.54 -16.05 7.55
N LEU A 24 12.34 -15.50 7.68
CA LEU A 24 11.45 -15.79 8.81
C LEU A 24 11.02 -17.26 8.87
N ARG A 25 10.60 -17.85 7.74
CA ARG A 25 10.19 -19.25 7.66
C ARG A 25 11.36 -20.21 7.88
N GLN A 26 12.56 -19.87 7.41
CA GLN A 26 13.77 -20.64 7.72
C GLN A 26 14.04 -20.73 9.24
N HIS A 27 13.63 -19.71 10.00
CA HIS A 27 13.72 -19.66 11.46
C HIS A 27 12.44 -20.13 12.18
N GLY A 28 11.51 -20.78 11.46
CA GLY A 28 10.34 -21.44 12.05
C GLY A 28 9.14 -20.53 12.30
N HIS A 29 9.16 -19.27 11.84
CA HIS A 29 8.00 -18.39 11.96
C HIS A 29 6.99 -18.64 10.83
N PRO A 30 5.68 -18.82 11.15
CA PRO A 30 4.64 -18.83 10.14
C PRO A 30 4.44 -17.42 9.57
N VAL A 31 4.47 -17.30 8.24
CA VAL A 31 4.35 -16.00 7.57
C VAL A 31 3.24 -16.04 6.54
N ILE A 32 2.32 -15.07 6.66
CA ILE A 32 1.30 -14.74 5.66
C ILE A 32 1.79 -13.51 4.91
N GLN A 33 1.84 -13.63 3.59
CA GLN A 33 2.21 -12.56 2.67
C GLN A 33 0.94 -12.02 2.00
N LYS A 34 0.81 -10.70 1.92
CA LYS A 34 -0.33 -10.07 1.27
C LYS A 34 0.11 -8.92 0.39
N ASP A 35 0.01 -9.12 -0.92
CA ASP A 35 0.19 -8.06 -1.91
C ASP A 35 -1.12 -7.29 -2.08
N VAL A 36 -1.33 -6.28 -1.25
CA VAL A 36 -2.55 -5.48 -1.27
C VAL A 36 -2.61 -4.63 -2.55
N ASN A 37 -1.49 -4.38 -3.23
CA ASN A 37 -1.47 -3.68 -4.51
C ASN A 37 -2.20 -4.47 -5.60
N ILE A 38 -1.84 -5.73 -5.82
CA ILE A 38 -2.51 -6.52 -6.86
C ILE A 38 -3.95 -6.88 -6.48
N GLU A 39 -4.20 -7.13 -5.18
CA GLU A 39 -5.56 -7.37 -4.70
C GLU A 39 -6.46 -6.13 -4.81
N MET A 40 -5.91 -4.92 -4.62
CA MET A 40 -6.66 -3.67 -4.83
C MET A 40 -7.10 -3.55 -6.29
N TYR A 41 -6.22 -3.83 -7.26
CA TYR A 41 -6.63 -3.81 -8.67
C TYR A 41 -7.68 -4.88 -8.98
N ASP A 42 -7.55 -6.08 -8.41
CA ASP A 42 -8.56 -7.12 -8.57
C ASP A 42 -9.93 -6.70 -8.01
N LEU A 43 -9.93 -6.02 -6.84
CA LEU A 43 -11.12 -5.44 -6.23
C LEU A 43 -11.70 -4.31 -7.09
N PHE A 44 -10.88 -3.32 -7.49
CA PHE A 44 -11.32 -2.16 -8.27
C PHE A 44 -11.92 -2.55 -9.62
N PHE A 45 -11.41 -3.61 -10.24
CA PHE A 45 -11.91 -4.15 -11.50
C PHE A 45 -12.88 -5.32 -11.28
N SER A 46 -13.70 -5.25 -10.24
CA SER A 46 -14.79 -6.19 -9.94
C SER A 46 -16.14 -5.51 -10.02
N ASP A 47 -17.17 -6.28 -10.36
CA ASP A 47 -18.57 -5.84 -10.31
C ASP A 47 -18.96 -5.37 -8.90
N THR A 48 -18.55 -6.11 -7.88
CA THR A 48 -18.90 -5.90 -6.49
C THR A 48 -18.43 -4.54 -6.00
N PHE A 49 -17.17 -4.18 -6.30
CA PHE A 49 -16.64 -2.88 -5.91
C PHE A 49 -17.25 -1.74 -6.73
N LEU A 50 -17.44 -1.92 -8.04
CA LEU A 50 -18.01 -0.85 -8.88
C LEU A 50 -19.48 -0.56 -8.54
N ILE A 51 -20.26 -1.59 -8.19
CA ILE A 51 -21.62 -1.43 -7.65
C ILE A 51 -21.59 -0.68 -6.31
N TRP A 52 -20.65 -1.01 -5.43
CA TRP A 52 -20.46 -0.30 -4.16
C TRP A 52 -20.10 1.17 -4.38
N VAL A 53 -19.20 1.47 -5.33
CA VAL A 53 -18.83 2.83 -5.74
C VAL A 53 -20.04 3.59 -6.29
N LYS A 54 -20.88 2.95 -7.13
CA LYS A 54 -22.13 3.54 -7.62
C LYS A 54 -23.07 3.91 -6.48
N ALA A 55 -23.25 3.03 -5.50
CA ALA A 55 -24.07 3.29 -4.32
C ALA A 55 -23.52 4.46 -3.50
N ARG A 56 -22.19 4.50 -3.27
CA ARG A 56 -21.51 5.62 -2.60
C ARG A 56 -21.77 6.95 -3.31
N MET A 57 -21.57 7.02 -4.62
CA MET A 57 -21.83 8.23 -5.41
C MET A 57 -23.30 8.66 -5.35
N GLY A 58 -24.24 7.71 -5.39
CA GLY A 58 -25.67 8.01 -5.24
C GLY A 58 -26.00 8.65 -3.89
N MET A 59 -25.43 8.13 -2.80
CA MET A 59 -25.60 8.72 -1.46
C MET A 59 -25.00 10.13 -1.36
N GLN A 60 -23.80 10.33 -1.90
CA GLN A 60 -23.13 11.64 -1.94
C GLN A 60 -23.95 12.65 -2.75
N LEU A 61 -24.40 12.27 -3.95
CA LEU A 61 -25.19 13.13 -4.82
C LEU A 61 -26.51 13.54 -4.15
N HIS A 62 -27.22 12.59 -3.53
CA HIS A 62 -28.45 12.89 -2.80
C HIS A 62 -28.23 13.89 -1.65
N ALA A 63 -27.15 13.72 -0.89
CA ALA A 63 -26.79 14.65 0.20
C ALA A 63 -26.47 16.06 -0.34
N LEU A 64 -25.76 16.15 -1.47
CA LEU A 64 -25.44 17.42 -2.12
C LEU A 64 -26.69 18.11 -2.68
N GLU A 65 -27.60 17.37 -3.33
CA GLU A 65 -28.88 17.91 -3.80
C GLU A 65 -29.74 18.46 -2.66
N ALA A 66 -29.76 17.78 -1.50
CA ALA A 66 -30.44 18.28 -0.31
C ALA A 66 -29.82 19.58 0.21
N LYS A 67 -28.49 19.70 0.22
CA LYS A 67 -27.79 20.95 0.57
C LYS A 67 -28.07 22.07 -0.42
N GLU A 68 -28.18 21.74 -1.71
CA GLU A 68 -28.47 22.71 -2.77
C GLU A 68 -29.86 23.30 -2.60
N ALA A 69 -30.85 22.44 -2.36
CA ALA A 69 -32.22 22.85 -2.10
C ALA A 69 -32.34 23.74 -0.85
N ALA A 70 -31.44 23.57 0.12
CA ALA A 70 -31.32 24.42 1.31
C ALA A 70 -30.50 25.70 1.09
N GLY A 71 -29.86 25.88 -0.08
CA GLY A 71 -28.99 27.03 -0.38
C GLY A 71 -27.67 27.03 0.41
N LEU A 72 -27.19 25.85 0.83
CA LEU A 72 -26.02 25.67 1.71
C LEU A 72 -24.79 25.10 1.00
N LEU A 73 -24.79 25.02 -0.32
CA LEU A 73 -23.72 24.39 -1.08
C LEU A 73 -22.48 25.29 -1.16
N THR A 74 -21.32 24.74 -0.83
CA THR A 74 -20.03 25.41 -1.01
C THR A 74 -19.53 25.27 -2.46
N GLU A 75 -18.59 26.12 -2.90
CA GLU A 75 -18.01 26.03 -4.25
C GLU A 75 -17.39 24.65 -4.54
N GLN A 76 -16.66 24.10 -3.58
CA GLN A 76 -16.06 22.75 -3.71
C GLN A 76 -17.13 21.66 -3.87
N GLU A 77 -18.26 21.79 -3.16
CA GLU A 77 -19.38 20.87 -3.28
C GLU A 77 -20.12 21.01 -4.62
N VAL A 78 -20.10 22.20 -5.25
CA VAL A 78 -20.67 22.41 -6.60
C VAL A 78 -19.88 21.58 -7.60
N ASP A 79 -18.54 21.65 -7.52
CA ASP A 79 -17.65 20.90 -8.40
C ASP A 79 -17.77 19.39 -8.16
N GLN A 80 -17.83 18.96 -6.89
CA GLN A 80 -18.06 17.57 -6.53
C GLN A 80 -19.39 17.07 -7.11
N LYS A 81 -20.49 17.81 -6.94
CA LYS A 81 -21.79 17.48 -7.49
C LYS A 81 -21.71 17.33 -9.01
N ALA A 82 -21.06 18.27 -9.71
CA ALA A 82 -20.90 18.22 -11.16
C ALA A 82 -20.08 16.99 -11.63
N VAL A 83 -19.06 16.58 -10.88
CA VAL A 83 -18.31 15.34 -11.15
C VAL A 83 -19.22 14.11 -10.99
N LEU A 84 -19.97 14.02 -9.89
CA LEU A 84 -20.88 12.90 -9.62
C LEU A 84 -22.01 12.81 -10.65
N SER A 85 -22.66 13.94 -10.98
CA SER A 85 -23.74 13.97 -11.97
C SER A 85 -23.28 13.51 -13.36
N ARG A 86 -22.03 13.82 -13.76
CA ARG A 86 -21.46 13.33 -15.03
C ARG A 86 -21.25 11.81 -15.08
N LYS A 87 -21.22 11.14 -13.93
CA LYS A 87 -21.03 9.68 -13.82
C LYS A 87 -22.32 8.93 -13.45
N ALA A 88 -23.42 9.63 -13.21
CA ALA A 88 -24.68 9.03 -12.75
C ALA A 88 -25.27 8.01 -13.76
N ASP A 89 -25.17 8.31 -15.06
CA ASP A 89 -25.74 7.49 -16.13
C ASP A 89 -24.81 6.37 -16.63
N VAL A 90 -23.63 6.20 -16.01
CA VAL A 90 -22.72 5.11 -16.38
C VAL A 90 -23.36 3.75 -16.07
N ASP A 91 -23.38 2.88 -17.07
CA ASP A 91 -23.72 1.47 -16.90
C ASP A 91 -22.55 0.75 -16.19
N VAL A 92 -22.74 0.53 -14.89
CA VAL A 92 -21.74 -0.10 -14.03
C VAL A 92 -21.52 -1.57 -14.36
N PHE A 93 -22.53 -2.26 -14.91
CA PHE A 93 -22.40 -3.66 -15.28
C PHE A 93 -21.60 -3.81 -16.57
N GLU A 94 -21.83 -2.92 -17.55
CA GLU A 94 -21.01 -2.85 -18.76
C GLU A 94 -19.56 -2.50 -18.43
N LEU A 95 -19.34 -1.49 -17.58
CA LEU A 95 -18.01 -1.10 -17.13
C LEU A 95 -17.28 -2.24 -16.42
N ALA A 96 -17.97 -2.97 -15.54
CA ALA A 96 -17.41 -4.14 -14.86
C ALA A 96 -17.10 -5.29 -15.84
N ALA A 97 -17.98 -5.54 -16.81
CA ALA A 97 -17.74 -6.55 -17.84
C ALA A 97 -16.50 -6.23 -18.68
N HIS A 98 -16.35 -4.96 -19.09
CA HIS A 98 -15.14 -4.50 -19.78
C HIS A 98 -13.90 -4.67 -18.90
N ALA A 99 -13.97 -4.31 -17.62
CA ALA A 99 -12.84 -4.45 -16.69
C ALA A 99 -12.40 -5.92 -16.52
N MET A 100 -13.37 -6.85 -16.44
CA MET A 100 -13.08 -8.28 -16.38
C MET A 100 -12.42 -8.79 -17.67
N GLU A 101 -12.90 -8.37 -18.83
CA GLU A 101 -12.29 -8.73 -20.11
C GLU A 101 -10.89 -8.11 -20.26
N ALA A 102 -10.69 -6.87 -19.82
CA ALA A 102 -9.38 -6.23 -19.78
C ALA A 102 -8.39 -7.03 -18.90
N LYS A 103 -8.82 -7.53 -17.73
CA LYS A 103 -8.00 -8.44 -16.90
C LYS A 103 -7.68 -9.75 -17.63
N ARG A 104 -8.65 -10.34 -18.37
CA ARG A 104 -8.41 -11.56 -19.16
C ARG A 104 -7.37 -11.32 -20.26
N ILE A 105 -7.46 -10.18 -20.94
CA ILE A 105 -6.50 -9.78 -21.98
C ILE A 105 -5.10 -9.64 -21.37
N THR A 106 -4.96 -8.89 -20.27
CA THR A 106 -3.62 -8.63 -19.70
C THR A 106 -2.96 -9.85 -19.08
N ARG A 107 -3.75 -10.84 -18.66
CA ARG A 107 -3.29 -12.12 -18.10
C ARG A 107 -3.14 -13.24 -19.14
N GLY A 108 -3.47 -13.00 -20.41
CA GLY A 108 -3.51 -14.04 -21.45
C GLY A 108 -2.74 -13.66 -22.71
N GLU A 109 -2.69 -14.56 -23.68
CA GLU A 109 -1.97 -14.38 -24.96
C GLU A 109 -2.39 -13.12 -25.74
N ASP A 110 -3.63 -12.66 -25.53
CA ASP A 110 -4.14 -11.42 -26.11
C ASP A 110 -3.36 -10.17 -25.67
N PHE A 111 -2.58 -10.25 -24.58
CA PHE A 111 -1.63 -9.22 -24.15
C PHE A 111 -0.66 -8.80 -25.27
N TYR A 112 -0.27 -9.73 -26.15
CA TYR A 112 0.67 -9.44 -27.24
C TYR A 112 0.02 -8.80 -28.47
N ALA A 113 -1.32 -8.69 -28.51
CA ALA A 113 -2.03 -7.96 -29.55
C ALA A 113 -2.18 -6.49 -29.14
N ALA A 114 -1.42 -5.61 -29.79
CA ALA A 114 -1.33 -4.19 -29.43
C ALA A 114 -2.69 -3.50 -29.26
N ASP A 115 -3.61 -3.66 -30.21
CA ASP A 115 -4.94 -3.04 -30.15
C ASP A 115 -5.77 -3.52 -28.94
N LYS A 116 -5.65 -4.82 -28.58
CA LYS A 116 -6.35 -5.40 -27.43
C LYS A 116 -5.75 -4.92 -26.12
N LEU A 117 -4.43 -4.86 -26.03
CA LEU A 117 -3.74 -4.36 -24.85
C LEU A 117 -4.04 -2.87 -24.64
N GLU A 118 -4.01 -2.06 -25.70
CA GLU A 118 -4.37 -0.64 -25.64
C GLU A 118 -5.80 -0.46 -25.15
N TRP A 119 -6.75 -1.22 -25.70
CA TRP A 119 -8.13 -1.21 -25.22
C TRP A 119 -8.22 -1.57 -23.73
N ALA A 120 -7.57 -2.65 -23.29
CA ALA A 120 -7.59 -3.09 -21.90
C ALA A 120 -7.01 -2.03 -20.94
N LEU A 121 -5.90 -1.39 -21.31
CA LEU A 121 -5.28 -0.31 -20.53
C LEU A 121 -6.18 0.93 -20.46
N ASN A 122 -6.88 1.27 -21.54
CA ASN A 122 -7.84 2.36 -21.55
C ASN A 122 -9.06 2.05 -20.69
N THR A 123 -9.56 0.81 -20.71
CA THR A 123 -10.62 0.35 -19.81
C THR A 123 -10.21 0.50 -18.34
N PHE A 124 -8.98 0.11 -17.95
CA PHE A 124 -8.52 0.34 -16.58
C PHE A 124 -8.50 1.82 -16.21
N ARG A 125 -8.08 2.70 -17.12
CA ARG A 125 -8.11 4.16 -16.88
C ARG A 125 -9.53 4.68 -16.70
N GLU A 126 -10.49 4.22 -17.52
CA GLU A 126 -11.90 4.59 -17.40
C GLU A 126 -12.50 4.15 -16.07
N VAL A 127 -12.20 2.92 -15.63
CA VAL A 127 -12.62 2.42 -14.32
C VAL A 127 -12.02 3.27 -13.19
N MET A 128 -10.72 3.56 -13.24
CA MET A 128 -10.06 4.40 -12.23
C MET A 128 -10.65 5.82 -12.18
N GLN A 129 -11.00 6.41 -13.34
CA GLN A 129 -11.71 7.70 -13.40
C GLN A 129 -13.13 7.62 -12.82
N TYR A 130 -13.83 6.50 -13.02
CA TYR A 130 -15.14 6.27 -12.41
C TYR A 130 -15.05 6.20 -10.89
N ILE A 131 -14.08 5.44 -10.36
CA ILE A 131 -13.83 5.35 -8.92
C ILE A 131 -13.44 6.72 -8.36
N SER A 132 -12.56 7.45 -9.03
CA SER A 132 -12.12 8.80 -8.61
C SER A 132 -13.27 9.77 -8.37
N ALA A 133 -14.35 9.67 -9.13
CA ALA A 133 -15.53 10.52 -8.94
C ALA A 133 -16.14 10.39 -7.53
N ALA A 134 -16.13 9.17 -6.96
CA ALA A 134 -16.62 8.90 -5.60
C ALA A 134 -15.69 9.41 -4.49
N TYR A 135 -14.44 9.73 -4.83
CA TYR A 135 -13.40 10.18 -3.90
C TYR A 135 -12.92 11.61 -4.21
N TYR A 136 -13.66 12.36 -5.02
CA TYR A 136 -13.32 13.74 -5.37
C TYR A 136 -12.95 14.58 -4.13
N PRO A 137 -11.85 15.38 -4.17
CA PRO A 137 -11.02 15.70 -5.34
C PRO A 137 -9.87 14.72 -5.63
N ALA A 138 -9.81 13.54 -4.99
CA ALA A 138 -8.81 12.54 -5.35
C ALA A 138 -8.92 12.14 -6.82
N SER A 139 -7.78 11.94 -7.44
CA SER A 139 -7.62 11.44 -8.80
C SER A 139 -6.80 10.15 -8.74
N LEU A 140 -7.49 9.02 -8.77
CA LEU A 140 -6.88 7.71 -8.86
C LEU A 140 -6.59 7.41 -10.32
N VAL A 141 -5.40 6.88 -10.59
CA VAL A 141 -4.96 6.59 -11.95
C VAL A 141 -4.37 5.19 -12.05
N PHE A 142 -4.54 4.60 -13.22
CA PHE A 142 -3.85 3.35 -13.53
C PHE A 142 -2.39 3.64 -13.89
N TYR A 143 -1.48 2.78 -13.43
CA TYR A 143 -0.05 2.83 -13.75
C TYR A 143 0.17 3.05 -15.26
N PRO A 144 1.18 3.84 -15.69
CA PRO A 144 2.31 4.39 -14.94
C PRO A 144 2.10 5.76 -14.30
N MET A 145 0.89 6.30 -14.31
CA MET A 145 0.62 7.58 -13.67
C MET A 145 0.45 7.41 -12.16
N GLU A 146 0.65 8.49 -11.42
CA GLU A 146 0.59 8.55 -9.95
C GLU A 146 -0.79 9.02 -9.47
N SER A 147 -1.40 8.28 -8.54
CA SER A 147 -2.65 8.71 -7.90
C SER A 147 -2.40 9.93 -7.02
N ASN A 148 -3.33 10.88 -7.03
CA ASN A 148 -3.24 12.10 -6.24
C ASN A 148 -4.44 12.24 -5.32
N LEU A 149 -4.21 12.16 -4.01
CA LEU A 149 -5.25 12.36 -2.99
C LEU A 149 -5.46 13.83 -2.60
N GLY A 150 -4.76 14.79 -3.22
CA GLY A 150 -4.82 16.21 -2.84
C GLY A 150 -4.00 16.55 -1.59
N TYR A 151 -3.19 15.61 -1.08
CA TYR A 151 -2.31 15.78 0.07
C TYR A 151 -0.85 15.66 -0.33
N ARG A 152 0.03 16.39 0.34
CA ARG A 152 1.49 16.39 0.13
C ARG A 152 2.16 15.40 1.08
N PRO A 153 2.76 14.30 0.57
CA PRO A 153 3.42 13.30 1.42
C PRO A 153 4.63 13.81 2.22
N GLY A 154 5.23 14.93 1.79
CA GLY A 154 6.33 15.57 2.50
C GLY A 154 5.93 16.47 3.67
N VAL A 155 4.63 16.63 3.95
CA VAL A 155 4.13 17.48 5.03
C VAL A 155 3.38 16.63 6.05
N SER A 156 3.98 16.42 7.22
CA SER A 156 3.42 15.50 8.25
C SER A 156 1.99 15.86 8.66
N GLN A 157 1.65 17.14 8.81
CA GLN A 157 0.28 17.56 9.10
C GLN A 157 -0.74 17.10 8.03
N GLU A 158 -0.35 17.15 6.75
CA GLU A 158 -1.20 16.68 5.65
C GLU A 158 -1.26 15.16 5.57
N VAL A 159 -0.19 14.46 5.93
CA VAL A 159 -0.22 13.00 6.12
C VAL A 159 -1.29 12.64 7.14
N PHE A 160 -1.23 13.20 8.35
CA PHE A 160 -2.23 12.90 9.39
C PHE A 160 -3.65 13.28 8.99
N ALA A 161 -3.84 14.41 8.30
CA ALA A 161 -5.15 14.80 7.78
C ALA A 161 -5.71 13.77 6.78
N CYS A 162 -4.87 13.29 5.85
CA CYS A 162 -5.25 12.26 4.89
C CYS A 162 -5.66 10.94 5.55
N LEU A 163 -4.99 10.52 6.64
CA LEU A 163 -5.31 9.24 7.31
C LEU A 163 -6.73 9.23 7.90
N GLU A 164 -7.23 10.40 8.31
CA GLU A 164 -8.56 10.59 8.91
C GLU A 164 -9.64 10.94 7.87
N ASP A 165 -9.26 11.24 6.62
CA ASP A 165 -10.18 11.69 5.57
C ASP A 165 -10.98 10.54 4.94
N GLU A 166 -12.23 10.37 5.35
CA GLU A 166 -13.11 9.33 4.82
C GLU A 166 -13.70 9.63 3.43
N GLN A 167 -13.59 10.87 2.97
CA GLN A 167 -14.11 11.30 1.67
C GLN A 167 -13.10 11.03 0.57
N VAL A 168 -11.82 11.35 0.80
CA VAL A 168 -10.79 11.43 -0.25
C VAL A 168 -9.85 10.23 -0.22
N ASN A 169 -9.56 9.66 0.96
CA ASN A 169 -8.60 8.56 1.10
C ASN A 169 -9.24 7.20 0.77
N VAL A 170 -9.18 6.81 -0.51
CA VAL A 170 -9.66 5.50 -0.99
C VAL A 170 -9.03 4.32 -0.25
N TYR A 171 -7.80 4.45 0.25
CA TYR A 171 -7.10 3.36 0.92
C TYR A 171 -7.78 2.95 2.23
N ARG A 172 -8.63 3.81 2.82
CA ARG A 172 -9.47 3.43 3.96
C ARG A 172 -10.45 2.32 3.57
N ASP A 173 -11.08 2.42 2.41
CA ASP A 173 -12.01 1.39 1.93
C ASP A 173 -11.28 0.12 1.46
N VAL A 174 -10.11 0.27 0.84
CA VAL A 174 -9.22 -0.87 0.52
C VAL A 174 -8.83 -1.61 1.80
N CYS A 175 -8.48 -0.88 2.86
CA CYS A 175 -8.12 -1.45 4.16
C CYS A 175 -9.31 -2.21 4.78
N ARG A 176 -10.50 -1.59 4.82
CA ARG A 176 -11.72 -2.21 5.36
C ARG A 176 -12.11 -3.49 4.63
N GLN A 177 -11.95 -3.53 3.32
CA GLN A 177 -12.43 -4.63 2.48
C GLN A 177 -11.40 -5.76 2.33
N LEU A 178 -10.10 -5.45 2.33
CA LEU A 178 -9.04 -6.44 2.07
C LEU A 178 -8.16 -6.72 3.30
N VAL A 179 -7.75 -5.68 4.03
CA VAL A 179 -6.71 -5.79 5.06
C VAL A 179 -7.29 -6.19 6.41
N LEU A 180 -8.23 -5.42 6.95
CA LEU A 180 -8.82 -5.70 8.28
C LEU A 180 -9.47 -7.09 8.36
N PRO A 181 -10.21 -7.58 7.34
CA PRO A 181 -10.76 -8.93 7.36
C PRO A 181 -9.66 -10.01 7.39
N ALA A 182 -8.57 -9.80 6.66
CA ALA A 182 -7.43 -10.72 6.66
C ALA A 182 -6.72 -10.73 8.02
N VAL A 183 -6.47 -9.56 8.61
CA VAL A 183 -5.86 -9.44 9.95
C VAL A 183 -6.76 -10.10 11.00
N SER A 184 -8.08 -9.85 10.96
CA SER A 184 -9.06 -10.46 11.87
C SER A 184 -9.10 -11.98 11.75
N LYS A 185 -9.05 -12.52 10.53
CA LYS A 185 -9.09 -13.96 10.28
C LYS A 185 -7.82 -14.66 10.75
N GLU A 186 -6.67 -14.11 10.38
CA GLU A 186 -5.37 -14.76 10.58
C GLU A 186 -4.78 -14.48 11.98
N ARG A 187 -5.21 -13.41 12.65
CA ARG A 187 -4.79 -13.00 14.02
C ARG A 187 -3.26 -13.02 14.20
N PRO A 188 -2.50 -12.24 13.41
CA PRO A 188 -1.05 -12.22 13.53
C PRO A 188 -0.59 -11.46 14.78
N ASP A 189 0.49 -11.90 15.42
CA ASP A 189 1.10 -11.16 16.55
C ASP A 189 1.85 -9.90 16.08
N VAL A 190 2.41 -9.97 14.87
CA VAL A 190 3.17 -8.88 14.24
C VAL A 190 2.65 -8.61 12.82
N VAL A 191 2.43 -7.35 12.48
CA VAL A 191 2.17 -6.90 11.11
C VAL A 191 3.31 -6.00 10.64
N GLY A 192 4.00 -6.44 9.57
CA GLY A 192 5.03 -5.67 8.89
C GLY A 192 4.50 -5.04 7.61
N VAL A 193 4.66 -3.72 7.43
CA VAL A 193 4.27 -3.01 6.21
C VAL A 193 5.50 -2.51 5.46
N SER A 194 5.73 -3.03 4.26
CA SER A 194 6.88 -2.67 3.42
C SER A 194 6.51 -1.54 2.46
N ILE A 195 6.92 -0.31 2.77
CA ILE A 195 6.67 0.88 1.95
C ILE A 195 7.91 1.15 1.09
N GLY A 196 7.83 0.78 -0.20
CA GLY A 196 8.95 0.82 -1.13
C GLY A 196 9.13 2.17 -1.83
N THR A 197 8.03 2.88 -2.11
CA THR A 197 8.06 4.17 -2.83
C THR A 197 7.32 5.26 -2.07
N GLN A 198 7.55 6.51 -2.45
CA GLN A 198 6.84 7.65 -1.86
C GLN A 198 5.32 7.58 -2.06
N MET A 199 4.86 7.04 -3.21
CA MET A 199 3.43 6.93 -3.53
C MET A 199 2.70 5.97 -2.60
N GLN A 200 3.40 4.94 -2.13
CA GLN A 200 2.87 3.95 -1.21
C GLN A 200 2.70 4.48 0.23
N LEU A 201 3.28 5.64 0.56
CA LEU A 201 3.32 6.14 1.93
C LEU A 201 1.92 6.36 2.51
N MET A 202 1.03 7.03 1.76
CA MET A 202 -0.34 7.29 2.23
C MET A 202 -1.10 5.98 2.47
N ALA A 203 -1.02 5.03 1.53
CA ALA A 203 -1.69 3.76 1.67
C ALA A 203 -1.13 2.93 2.84
N GLY A 204 0.19 2.83 2.94
CA GLY A 204 0.87 2.09 4.01
C GLY A 204 0.56 2.64 5.40
N LEU A 205 0.64 3.97 5.58
CA LEU A 205 0.32 4.61 6.86
C LEU A 205 -1.19 4.54 7.19
N THR A 206 -2.07 4.60 6.18
CA THR A 206 -3.52 4.38 6.37
C THR A 206 -3.79 2.98 6.91
N PHE A 207 -3.13 1.96 6.35
CA PHE A 207 -3.28 0.59 6.83
C PHE A 207 -2.77 0.45 8.26
N CYS A 208 -1.60 1.01 8.58
CA CYS A 208 -1.04 0.97 9.92
C CYS A 208 -1.99 1.61 10.94
N ARG A 209 -2.48 2.83 10.66
CA ARG A 209 -3.44 3.56 11.51
C ARG A 209 -4.68 2.72 11.80
N MET A 210 -5.32 2.19 10.76
CA MET A 210 -6.57 1.45 10.89
C MET A 210 -6.37 0.08 11.57
N ILE A 211 -5.24 -0.59 11.34
CA ILE A 211 -4.91 -1.83 12.05
C ILE A 211 -4.68 -1.52 13.54
N LYS A 212 -3.93 -0.47 13.88
CA LYS A 212 -3.64 -0.07 15.26
C LYS A 212 -4.90 0.27 16.04
N GLU A 213 -5.87 0.93 15.39
CA GLU A 213 -7.18 1.24 15.96
C GLU A 213 -8.05 -0.01 16.18
N ALA A 214 -8.03 -0.95 15.24
CA ALA A 214 -8.87 -2.15 15.29
C ALA A 214 -8.28 -3.28 16.16
N PHE A 215 -6.95 -3.37 16.24
CA PHE A 215 -6.19 -4.45 16.86
C PHE A 215 -4.97 -3.89 17.63
N PRO A 216 -5.19 -3.15 18.73
CA PRO A 216 -4.11 -2.47 19.46
C PRO A 216 -3.08 -3.43 20.10
N GLU A 217 -3.38 -4.71 20.18
CA GLU A 217 -2.49 -5.77 20.67
C GLU A 217 -1.44 -6.23 19.64
N ILE A 218 -1.67 -5.96 18.35
CA ILE A 218 -0.76 -6.37 17.28
C ILE A 218 0.42 -5.41 17.22
N HIS A 219 1.65 -5.94 17.26
CA HIS A 219 2.85 -5.13 17.06
C HIS A 219 2.96 -4.72 15.59
N LEU A 220 2.87 -3.43 15.32
CA LEU A 220 2.98 -2.86 13.99
C LEU A 220 4.38 -2.34 13.72
N THR A 221 5.01 -2.88 12.67
CA THR A 221 6.31 -2.39 12.20
C THR A 221 6.25 -1.95 10.75
N VAL A 222 6.94 -0.86 10.43
CA VAL A 222 7.10 -0.39 9.04
C VAL A 222 8.54 -0.54 8.58
N GLY A 223 8.75 -0.66 7.28
CA GLY A 223 10.08 -0.67 6.67
C GLY A 223 10.01 -0.36 5.18
N GLY A 224 11.14 -0.51 4.50
CA GLY A 224 11.27 -0.23 3.07
C GLY A 224 11.95 1.10 2.78
N ASN A 225 12.28 1.33 1.50
CA ASN A 225 13.19 2.38 1.08
C ASN A 225 12.75 3.78 1.56
N ILE A 226 11.46 4.11 1.45
CA ILE A 226 10.98 5.43 1.88
C ILE A 226 11.10 5.63 3.40
N ILE A 227 10.92 4.56 4.18
CA ILE A 227 11.06 4.60 5.63
C ILE A 227 12.53 4.88 6.01
N THR A 228 13.48 4.20 5.36
CA THR A 228 14.92 4.45 5.55
C THR A 228 15.33 5.88 5.22
N ARG A 229 14.76 6.47 4.15
CA ARG A 229 15.03 7.88 3.78
C ARG A 229 14.52 8.88 4.81
N LEU A 230 13.47 8.51 5.55
CA LEU A 230 12.87 9.34 6.57
C LEU A 230 13.49 9.10 7.96
N GLN A 231 14.60 8.34 8.07
CA GLN A 231 15.22 8.00 9.35
C GLN A 231 15.60 9.21 10.23
N GLU A 232 15.92 10.35 9.63
CA GLU A 232 16.24 11.59 10.37
C GLU A 232 14.98 12.35 10.79
N GLU A 233 13.88 12.21 10.05
CA GLU A 233 12.64 12.96 10.27
C GLU A 233 11.64 12.20 11.15
N LEU A 234 11.55 10.87 11.02
CA LEU A 234 10.62 10.04 11.80
C LEU A 234 10.79 10.22 13.33
N PRO A 235 12.02 10.22 13.90
CA PRO A 235 12.20 10.41 15.34
C PRO A 235 11.76 11.78 15.86
N LYS A 236 11.65 12.79 14.98
CA LYS A 236 11.21 14.15 15.33
C LYS A 236 9.69 14.24 15.48
N HIS A 237 8.96 13.17 15.15
CA HIS A 237 7.50 13.15 15.06
C HIS A 237 6.90 11.98 15.85
N GLU A 238 6.78 12.15 17.17
CA GLU A 238 6.25 11.15 18.11
C GLU A 238 4.87 10.57 17.71
N ARG A 239 4.05 11.38 17.04
CA ARG A 239 2.74 10.97 16.54
C ARG A 239 2.79 9.73 15.64
N PHE A 240 3.85 9.50 14.87
CA PHE A 240 3.96 8.26 14.08
C PHE A 240 4.04 7.00 14.95
N PHE A 241 4.80 7.06 16.04
CA PHE A 241 5.05 5.92 16.95
C PHE A 241 3.97 5.73 18.01
N THR A 242 3.09 6.72 18.19
CA THR A 242 1.93 6.65 19.11
C THR A 242 0.65 6.28 18.37
N GLU A 243 0.41 6.86 17.20
CA GLU A 243 -0.88 6.77 16.50
C GLU A 243 -0.88 5.81 15.31
N ILE A 244 0.28 5.45 14.75
CA ILE A 244 0.35 4.74 13.45
C ILE A 244 1.05 3.38 13.54
N PHE A 245 2.29 3.30 14.02
CA PHE A 245 3.05 2.05 14.17
C PHE A 245 3.84 2.05 15.48
N ASP A 246 4.47 0.93 15.85
CA ASP A 246 5.24 0.77 17.10
C ASP A 246 6.74 0.84 16.86
N THR A 247 7.21 0.26 15.75
CA THR A 247 8.61 0.26 15.36
C THR A 247 8.79 0.55 13.87
N ALA A 248 9.99 1.01 13.50
CA ALA A 248 10.38 1.18 12.12
C ALA A 248 11.77 0.56 11.89
N ILE A 249 11.88 -0.27 10.86
CA ILE A 249 13.14 -0.93 10.46
C ILE A 249 13.73 -0.15 9.28
N MET A 250 14.93 0.38 9.48
CA MET A 250 15.71 1.08 8.48
C MET A 250 16.55 0.10 7.67
N TYR A 251 17.02 0.53 6.50
CA TYR A 251 17.96 -0.23 5.66
C TYR A 251 17.44 -1.65 5.33
N GLU A 252 18.30 -2.66 5.52
CA GLU A 252 18.01 -4.06 5.29
C GLU A 252 17.27 -4.65 6.49
N GLY A 253 16.21 -5.40 6.21
CA GLY A 253 15.21 -5.78 7.21
C GLY A 253 15.16 -7.26 7.54
N GLU A 254 15.91 -8.12 6.84
CA GLU A 254 15.83 -9.57 6.95
C GLU A 254 16.09 -10.09 8.36
N HIS A 255 17.29 -9.88 8.92
CA HIS A 255 17.56 -10.27 10.30
C HIS A 255 16.99 -9.27 11.32
N ALA A 256 16.89 -7.99 10.98
CA ALA A 256 16.31 -6.99 11.88
C ALA A 256 14.86 -7.32 12.24
N LEU A 257 14.06 -7.77 11.27
CA LEU A 257 12.70 -8.21 11.52
C LEU A 257 12.66 -9.52 12.32
N LEU A 258 13.53 -10.50 12.02
CA LEU A 258 13.65 -11.72 12.82
C LEU A 258 13.94 -11.39 14.30
N TRP A 259 14.91 -10.53 14.56
CA TRP A 259 15.28 -10.13 15.92
C TRP A 259 14.20 -9.28 16.59
N LEU A 260 13.43 -8.51 15.84
CA LEU A 260 12.24 -7.84 16.36
C LEU A 260 11.18 -8.84 16.81
N LEU A 261 10.93 -9.90 16.03
CA LEU A 261 10.00 -10.97 16.40
C LEU A 261 10.44 -11.68 17.69
N GLU A 262 11.74 -11.97 17.85
CA GLU A 262 12.31 -12.50 19.10
C GLU A 262 12.08 -11.53 20.27
N ALA A 263 12.25 -10.22 20.06
CA ALA A 263 12.05 -9.23 21.11
C ALA A 263 10.58 -9.07 21.50
N VAL A 264 9.65 -9.13 20.54
CA VAL A 264 8.20 -9.14 20.81
C VAL A 264 7.81 -10.40 21.60
N ALA A 265 8.47 -11.53 21.37
CA ALA A 265 8.29 -12.75 22.16
C ALA A 265 8.93 -12.70 23.56
N GLY A 266 9.78 -11.69 23.83
CA GLY A 266 10.50 -11.53 25.10
C GLY A 266 11.86 -12.23 25.16
N ASP A 267 12.35 -12.78 24.04
CA ASP A 267 13.60 -13.55 23.95
C ASP A 267 14.82 -12.66 23.65
N ARG A 268 14.60 -11.38 23.29
CA ARG A 268 15.64 -10.40 22.97
C ARG A 268 15.30 -9.01 23.52
N ALA A 269 16.33 -8.26 23.92
CA ALA A 269 16.18 -6.87 24.29
C ALA A 269 16.11 -5.95 23.04
N ILE A 270 15.05 -5.13 22.93
CA ILE A 270 14.84 -4.18 21.82
C ILE A 270 16.06 -3.28 21.51
N PRO A 271 16.79 -2.73 22.49
CA PRO A 271 17.96 -1.87 22.23
C PRO A 271 19.12 -2.57 21.50
N THR A 272 19.10 -3.91 21.43
CA THR A 272 20.15 -4.71 20.75
C THR A 272 19.85 -4.98 19.28
N ILE A 273 18.68 -4.57 18.79
CA ILE A 273 18.26 -4.83 17.41
C ILE A 273 18.85 -3.73 16.51
N PRO A 274 19.79 -4.04 15.60
CA PRO A 274 20.31 -3.04 14.67
C PRO A 274 19.20 -2.57 13.71
N ASN A 275 19.43 -1.43 13.07
CA ASN A 275 18.52 -0.82 12.10
C ASN A 275 17.13 -0.42 12.66
N LEU A 276 16.90 -0.49 13.97
CA LEU A 276 15.57 -0.28 14.56
C LEU A 276 15.39 1.14 15.13
N ILE A 277 14.25 1.74 14.84
CA ILE A 277 13.68 2.88 15.56
C ILE A 277 12.47 2.39 16.34
N TYR A 278 12.39 2.72 17.63
CA TYR A 278 11.30 2.31 18.52
C TYR A 278 10.96 3.41 19.52
N ARG A 279 9.83 3.26 20.21
CA ARG A 279 9.41 4.15 21.29
C ARG A 279 9.20 3.37 22.59
N ASP A 280 9.64 3.96 23.70
CA ASP A 280 9.33 3.49 25.05
C ASP A 280 8.88 4.67 25.95
N GLU A 281 8.94 4.50 27.28
CA GLU A 281 8.56 5.52 28.26
C GLU A 281 9.47 6.77 28.24
N ASP A 282 10.73 6.61 27.82
CA ASP A 282 11.73 7.68 27.77
C ASP A 282 11.71 8.44 26.43
N GLY A 283 10.97 7.94 25.44
CA GLY A 283 10.74 8.60 24.15
C GLY A 283 11.09 7.73 22.96
N ILE A 284 11.47 8.36 21.85
CA ILE A 284 11.88 7.66 20.63
C ILE A 284 13.38 7.42 20.64
N HIS A 285 13.77 6.18 20.34
CA HIS A 285 15.14 5.71 20.29
C HIS A 285 15.49 5.24 18.89
N VAL A 286 16.68 5.62 18.43
CA VAL A 286 17.30 5.12 17.20
C VAL A 286 18.48 4.25 17.61
N ASN A 287 18.43 2.95 17.33
CA ASN A 287 19.54 2.07 17.64
C ASN A 287 20.74 2.42 16.72
N PRO A 288 21.95 2.61 17.28
CA PRO A 288 23.10 3.14 16.53
C PRO A 288 23.78 2.10 15.64
N GLU A 289 23.56 0.81 15.88
CA GLU A 289 24.17 -0.26 15.11
C GLU A 289 23.43 -0.46 13.79
N ILE A 290 24.19 -0.44 12.69
CA ILE A 290 23.68 -0.74 11.36
C ILE A 290 24.14 -2.14 10.96
N HIS A 291 23.17 -2.99 10.59
CA HIS A 291 23.42 -4.32 10.07
C HIS A 291 23.19 -4.36 8.56
N THR A 292 24.12 -4.98 7.85
CA THR A 292 24.02 -5.25 6.41
C THR A 292 24.07 -6.75 6.19
N GLU A 293 23.15 -7.25 5.39
CA GLU A 293 23.00 -8.67 5.12
C GLU A 293 24.16 -9.21 4.31
N LYS A 294 24.53 -10.44 4.62
CA LYS A 294 25.41 -11.23 3.77
C LYS A 294 24.55 -11.93 2.73
N MET A 295 24.49 -11.35 1.52
CA MET A 295 23.72 -11.91 0.39
C MET A 295 23.92 -13.42 0.18
N ALA A 296 25.15 -13.92 0.33
CA ALA A 296 25.46 -15.34 0.16
C ALA A 296 24.89 -16.27 1.25
N SER A 297 24.46 -15.74 2.40
CA SER A 297 23.80 -16.50 3.46
C SER A 297 22.28 -16.34 3.47
N LEU A 298 21.72 -15.45 2.65
CA LEU A 298 20.27 -15.31 2.56
C LEU A 298 19.65 -16.49 1.79
N PRO A 299 18.49 -17.00 2.23
CA PRO A 299 17.75 -17.99 1.47
C PRO A 299 17.19 -17.41 0.17
N LEU A 300 16.78 -18.28 -0.74
CA LEU A 300 16.06 -17.86 -1.94
C LEU A 300 14.70 -17.23 -1.54
N PRO A 301 14.26 -16.16 -2.24
CA PRO A 301 12.97 -15.53 -1.95
C PRO A 301 11.82 -16.53 -2.03
N ASP A 302 10.90 -16.45 -1.08
CA ASP A 302 9.76 -17.36 -0.95
C ASP A 302 8.48 -16.69 -1.48
N PHE A 303 8.00 -17.16 -2.64
CA PHE A 303 6.78 -16.65 -3.27
C PHE A 303 5.52 -17.45 -2.89
N GLU A 304 5.61 -18.42 -1.98
CA GLU A 304 4.45 -19.18 -1.55
C GLU A 304 3.44 -18.28 -0.83
N GLY A 305 2.17 -18.38 -1.24
CA GLY A 305 1.07 -17.56 -0.74
C GLY A 305 0.77 -16.32 -1.59
N PHE A 306 1.60 -15.98 -2.59
CA PHE A 306 1.29 -14.90 -3.53
C PHE A 306 0.26 -15.31 -4.59
N PRO A 307 -0.64 -14.40 -5.02
CA PRO A 307 -1.56 -14.62 -6.13
C PRO A 307 -0.85 -14.43 -7.47
N LEU A 308 0.11 -15.30 -7.80
CA LEU A 308 0.99 -15.13 -8.96
C LEU A 308 0.27 -15.07 -10.32
N ASP A 309 -0.96 -15.59 -10.40
CA ASP A 309 -1.78 -15.56 -11.61
C ASP A 309 -2.69 -14.30 -11.70
N SER A 310 -2.66 -13.44 -10.67
CA SER A 310 -3.41 -12.18 -10.66
C SER A 310 -2.66 -11.01 -11.31
N TYR A 311 -1.34 -11.10 -11.52
CA TYR A 311 -0.55 -10.03 -12.13
C TYR A 311 -0.91 -9.82 -13.60
N PHE A 312 -0.85 -8.59 -14.08
CA PHE A 312 -1.31 -8.15 -15.41
C PHE A 312 -0.26 -8.39 -16.49
N VAL A 313 0.17 -9.65 -16.57
CA VAL A 313 1.10 -10.18 -17.56
C VAL A 313 0.71 -11.63 -17.89
N PRO A 314 0.94 -12.10 -19.12
CA PRO A 314 0.58 -13.46 -19.53
C PRO A 314 1.50 -14.54 -18.96
N VAL A 315 2.68 -14.14 -18.46
CA VAL A 315 3.68 -15.05 -17.88
C VAL A 315 4.11 -14.56 -16.51
N ARG A 316 4.34 -15.49 -15.59
CA ARG A 316 4.79 -15.16 -14.24
C ARG A 316 6.19 -14.54 -14.29
N ILE A 317 6.33 -13.32 -13.77
CA ILE A 317 7.60 -12.63 -13.62
C ILE A 317 7.95 -12.64 -12.14
N LEU A 318 9.02 -13.35 -11.77
CA LEU A 318 9.51 -13.42 -10.39
C LEU A 318 10.78 -12.58 -10.26
N PRO A 319 10.79 -11.54 -9.41
CA PRO A 319 12.01 -10.77 -9.19
C PRO A 319 13.07 -11.61 -8.47
N TYR A 320 14.33 -11.37 -8.80
CA TYR A 320 15.47 -11.99 -8.14
C TYR A 320 16.58 -10.95 -7.98
N LEU A 321 17.07 -10.79 -6.76
CA LEU A 321 18.15 -9.85 -6.46
C LEU A 321 19.49 -10.57 -6.50
N ALA A 322 20.24 -10.36 -7.59
CA ALA A 322 21.56 -10.98 -7.75
C ALA A 322 22.67 -10.23 -6.98
N THR A 323 22.53 -8.91 -6.82
CA THR A 323 23.51 -8.04 -6.15
C THR A 323 22.81 -6.95 -5.36
N ARG A 324 23.39 -6.51 -4.23
CA ARG A 324 22.95 -5.31 -3.49
C ARG A 324 23.92 -4.16 -3.68
N GLY A 325 23.38 -2.94 -3.72
CA GLY A 325 24.13 -1.71 -3.90
C GLY A 325 24.65 -1.49 -5.32
N CYS A 326 25.17 -0.28 -5.55
CA CYS A 326 25.78 0.11 -6.82
C CYS A 326 27.23 0.54 -6.59
N TYR A 327 28.17 -0.18 -7.20
CA TYR A 327 29.61 0.11 -7.05
C TYR A 327 29.99 1.55 -7.46
N TRP A 328 29.19 2.18 -8.32
CA TRP A 328 29.45 3.54 -8.78
C TRP A 328 29.14 4.59 -7.71
N GLY A 329 28.00 4.48 -7.02
CA GLY A 329 27.61 5.26 -5.83
C GLY A 329 27.70 6.80 -5.90
N ARG A 330 27.96 7.40 -7.07
CA ARG A 330 28.35 8.82 -7.21
C ARG A 330 27.45 9.63 -8.14
N CYS A 331 26.35 9.06 -8.62
CA CYS A 331 25.39 9.80 -9.44
C CYS A 331 24.63 10.81 -8.57
N THR A 332 24.68 12.09 -8.92
CA THR A 332 24.01 13.18 -8.18
C THR A 332 22.49 13.14 -8.25
N PHE A 333 21.93 12.40 -9.20
CA PHE A 333 20.49 12.24 -9.42
C PHE A 333 19.95 10.90 -8.90
N CYS A 334 20.82 9.98 -8.47
CA CYS A 334 20.43 8.62 -8.14
C CYS A 334 20.23 8.48 -6.63
N ASP A 335 19.05 8.03 -6.26
CA ASP A 335 18.63 7.77 -4.90
C ASP A 335 18.83 6.30 -4.47
N HIS A 336 19.42 5.47 -5.35
CA HIS A 336 19.63 4.04 -5.11
C HIS A 336 20.51 3.75 -3.87
N GLY A 337 21.42 4.67 -3.50
CA GLY A 337 22.27 4.52 -2.31
C GLY A 337 21.73 5.18 -1.04
N GLN A 338 20.52 5.74 -1.07
CA GLN A 338 19.89 6.46 0.05
C GLN A 338 19.06 5.53 0.97
N GLY A 339 19.12 4.21 0.75
CA GLY A 339 18.35 3.22 1.48
C GLY A 339 19.06 1.89 1.57
#